data_AF-A0A4D7AJN0-F1
#
_entry.id   AF-A0A4D7AJN0-F1
#
_cell.length_a   1.000
_cell.length_b   1.000
_cell.length_c   1.000
_cell.angle_alpha   90.00
_cell.angle_beta   90.00
_cell.angle_gamma   90.00
#
_symmetry.space_group_name_H-M   'P 1'
#
loop_
_entity.id
_entity.type
_entity.pdbx_description
1 polymer ?
#
loop_
_entity_poly.entity_id
_entity_poly.type
_entity_poly.pdbx_seq_one_letter_code
_entity_poly.pdbx_strand_id
1 'polypeptide(L)' 'MSNETLKTFPDSYAEALAMLYLQNQDLREKTPSEIHTMYQEAYYEILKDHRIKAKSGWFKDLKATD' A
#
# COMPACT_ATOMS: atom_id res chain seq x y z
N MET A 1 -2.53 -27.00 16.62
CA MET A 1 -2.33 -26.22 15.40
C MET A 1 -1.96 -24.81 15.83
N SER A 2 -0.69 -24.45 15.80
CA SER A 2 -0.26 -23.06 15.98
C SER A 2 -0.71 -22.27 14.74
N ASN A 3 -1.48 -21.19 14.92
CA ASN A 3 -1.67 -20.18 13.88
C ASN A 3 -0.35 -19.42 13.75
N GLU A 4 0.58 -19.96 12.95
CA GLU A 4 1.83 -19.28 12.64
C GLU A 4 1.57 -18.22 11.57
N THR A 5 1.38 -16.98 12.01
CA THR A 5 1.38 -15.84 11.09
C THR A 5 2.81 -15.65 10.58
N LEU A 6 3.05 -16.03 9.32
CA LEU A 6 4.33 -15.77 8.67
C LEU A 6 4.53 -14.26 8.55
N LYS A 7 5.57 -13.74 9.20
CA LYS A 7 6.00 -12.34 9.03
C LYS A 7 6.72 -12.23 7.69
N THR A 8 5.98 -12.00 6.63
CA THR A 8 6.50 -11.76 5.27
C THR A 8 6.53 -10.27 4.97
N PHE A 9 7.44 -9.84 4.11
CA PHE A 9 7.40 -8.51 3.52
C PHE A 9 7.29 -8.65 2.00
N PRO A 10 6.28 -8.03 1.35
CA PRO A 10 5.18 -7.26 1.95
C PRO A 10 4.17 -8.13 2.74
N ASP A 11 3.56 -7.56 3.77
CA ASP A 11 2.57 -8.25 4.65
C ASP A 11 1.11 -7.95 4.30
N SER A 12 0.88 -6.92 3.49
CA SER A 12 -0.45 -6.45 3.09
C SER A 12 -0.46 -5.95 1.65
N TYR A 13 -1.67 -5.84 1.08
CA TYR A 13 -1.83 -5.30 -0.27
C TYR A 13 -1.29 -3.85 -0.37
N ALA A 14 -1.41 -3.07 0.72
CA ALA A 14 -0.98 -1.67 0.73
C ALA A 14 0.55 -1.58 0.75
N GLU A 15 1.22 -2.44 1.52
CA GLU A 15 2.69 -2.56 1.48
C GLU A 15 3.16 -3.00 0.08
N ALA A 16 2.52 -4.02 -0.50
CA ALA A 16 2.86 -4.50 -1.84
C ALA A 16 2.70 -3.43 -2.91
N LEU A 17 1.62 -2.63 -2.85
CA LEU A 17 1.37 -1.54 -3.78
C LEU A 17 2.33 -0.36 -3.55
N ALA A 18 2.67 -0.03 -2.30
CA ALA A 18 3.67 0.99 -1.98
C ALA A 18 5.06 0.59 -2.51
N MET A 19 5.45 -0.69 -2.34
CA MET A 19 6.68 -1.23 -2.92
C MET A 19 6.67 -1.13 -4.45
N LEU A 20 5.57 -1.54 -5.11
CA LEU A 20 5.45 -1.45 -6.56
C LEU A 20 5.56 0.01 -7.04
N TYR A 21 4.92 0.95 -6.34
CA TYR A 21 5.05 2.37 -6.64
C TYR A 21 6.51 2.83 -6.55
N LEU A 22 7.19 2.50 -5.45
CA LEU A 22 8.58 2.89 -5.20
C LEU A 22 9.55 2.29 -6.23
N GLN A 23 9.34 1.02 -6.62
CA GLN A 23 10.13 0.34 -7.65
C GLN A 23 10.07 1.02 -9.02
N ASN A 24 8.98 1.75 -9.30
CA ASN A 24 8.81 2.48 -10.55
C ASN A 24 9.24 3.96 -10.47
N GLN A 25 9.83 4.40 -9.35
CA GLN A 25 10.38 5.75 -9.21
C GLN A 25 11.86 5.80 -9.56
N ASP A 26 12.36 7.00 -9.89
CA ASP A 26 13.79 7.23 -9.94
C ASP A 26 14.35 7.36 -8.52
N LEU A 27 15.07 6.32 -8.08
CA LEU A 27 15.69 6.26 -6.76
C LEU A 27 17.18 6.65 -6.80
N ARG A 28 17.71 7.04 -7.97
CA ARG A 28 19.10 7.48 -8.07
C ARG A 28 19.31 8.69 -7.16
N GLU A 29 20.45 8.72 -6.48
CA GLU A 29 20.83 9.77 -5.52
C GLU A 29 19.94 9.87 -4.27
N LYS A 30 18.95 8.98 -4.08
CA LYS A 30 18.18 8.90 -2.83
C LYS A 30 18.94 8.12 -1.77
N THR A 31 19.00 8.69 -0.58
CA THR A 31 19.50 8.01 0.61
C THR A 31 18.51 6.93 1.06
N PRO A 32 18.96 5.92 1.82
CA PRO A 32 18.06 4.93 2.42
C PRO A 32 16.94 5.55 3.26
N SER A 33 17.21 6.64 3.97
CA SER A 33 16.20 7.36 4.76
C SER A 33 15.14 8.03 3.88
N GLU A 34 15.53 8.61 2.75
CA GLU A 34 14.57 9.17 1.79
C GLU A 34 13.72 8.06 1.15
N ILE A 35 14.33 6.93 0.78
CA ILE A 35 13.60 5.77 0.25
C ILE A 35 12.59 5.26 1.29
N HIS A 36 12.98 5.18 2.56
CA HIS A 36 12.08 4.79 3.65
C HIS A 36 10.91 5.78 3.81
N THR A 37 11.18 7.09 3.76
CA THR A 37 10.12 8.11 3.80
C THR A 37 9.17 7.97 2.61
N MET A 38 9.69 7.81 1.39
CA MET A 38 8.88 7.62 0.18
C MET A 38 7.99 6.38 0.28
N TYR A 39 8.50 5.29 0.83
CA TYR A 39 7.70 4.08 1.09
C TYR A 39 6.56 4.36 2.08
N GLN A 40 6.86 4.99 3.21
CA GLN A 40 5.86 5.30 4.25
C GLN A 40 4.77 6.24 3.70
N GLU A 41 5.15 7.29 2.96
CA GLU A 41 4.21 8.21 2.33
C GLU A 41 3.26 7.50 1.36
N ALA A 42 3.81 6.68 0.47
CA ALA A 42 3.00 5.89 -0.47
C ALA A 42 2.05 4.94 0.26
N TYR A 43 2.56 4.21 1.26
CA TYR A 43 1.77 3.29 2.08
C TYR A 43 0.59 3.99 2.77
N TYR A 44 0.82 5.12 3.43
CA TYR A 44 -0.24 5.85 4.14
C TYR A 44 -1.24 6.51 3.20
N GLU A 45 -0.83 7.03 2.05
CA GLU A 45 -1.76 7.57 1.06
C GLU A 45 -2.67 6.47 0.47
N ILE A 46 -2.14 5.28 0.19
CA ILE A 46 -2.94 4.11 -0.25
C ILE A 46 -3.98 3.74 0.81
N LEU A 47 -3.58 3.63 2.08
CA LEU A 47 -4.51 3.31 3.16
C LEU A 47 -5.59 4.37 3.34
N LYS A 48 -5.23 5.63 3.20
CA LYS A 48 -6.15 6.77 3.28
C LYS A 48 -7.17 6.73 2.14
N ASP A 49 -6.74 6.55 0.89
CA ASP A 49 -7.62 6.38 -0.27
C ASP A 49 -8.59 5.21 -0.07
N HIS A 50 -8.08 4.05 0.34
CA HIS A 50 -8.92 2.89 0.64
C HIS A 50 -9.98 3.19 1.71
N ARG A 51 -9.61 3.88 2.80
CA ARG A 51 -10.57 4.29 3.84
C ARG A 51 -11.63 5.27 3.31
N ILE A 52 -11.24 6.20 2.44
CA ILE A 52 -12.17 7.14 1.80
C ILE A 52 -13.16 6.38 0.92
N LYS A 53 -12.68 5.49 0.05
CA LYS A 53 -13.52 4.64 -0.82
C LYS A 53 -14.46 3.73 -0.03
N ALA A 54 -13.98 3.18 1.08
CA ALA A 54 -14.82 2.37 1.96
C ALA A 54 -15.96 3.19 2.57
N LYS A 55 -15.67 4.43 3.00
CA LYS A 55 -16.66 5.34 3.59
C LYS A 55 -17.64 5.90 2.56
N SER A 56 -17.21 6.15 1.33
CA SER A 56 -18.05 6.73 0.30
C SER A 56 -19.04 5.74 -0.33
N GLY A 57 -18.90 4.43 -0.06
CA GLY A 57 -19.69 3.41 -0.73
C GLY A 57 -19.12 2.94 -2.06
N TRP A 58 -17.95 3.47 -2.49
CA TRP A 58 -17.34 3.18 -3.78
C TRP A 58 -17.21 1.69 -4.10
N PHE A 59 -16.83 0.86 -3.12
CA PHE A 59 -16.73 -0.59 -3.34
C PHE A 59 -18.08 -1.30 -3.52
N LYS A 60 -19.17 -0.73 -3.00
CA LYS A 60 -20.52 -1.25 -3.22
C LYS A 60 -20.97 -0.89 -4.63
N ASP A 61 -20.73 0.35 -5.03
CA ASP A 61 -21.08 0.86 -6.36
C ASP A 61 -20.32 0.09 -7.45
N LEU A 62 -19.03 -0.18 -7.25
CA LEU A 62 -18.20 -0.97 -8.16
C LEU A 62 -18.78 -2.38 -8.38
N LYS A 63 -19.26 -3.03 -7.31
CA LYS A 63 -19.86 -4.38 -7.40
C LYS A 63 -21.23 -4.40 -8.07
N ALA A 64 -21.90 -3.25 -8.17
CA ALA A 64 -23.20 -3.14 -8.82
C ALA A 64 -23.07 -2.88 -10.34
N THR A 65 -21.87 -2.56 -10.83
CA THR A 65 -21.57 -2.34 -12.24
C THR A 65 -20.99 -3.57 -12.97
N ASP A 66 -20.70 -4.65 -12.23
CA ASP A 66 -20.35 -5.98 -12.76
C ASP A 66 -21.60 -6.85 -12.95
#